data_AF-A0A4Q7QIJ2-F1
#
_entry.id   AF-A0A4Q7QIJ2-F1
#
_cell.length_a   1.000
_cell.length_b   1.000
_cell.length_c   1.000
_cell.angle_alpha   90.00
_cell.angle_beta   90.00
_cell.angle_gamma   90.00
#
_symmetry.space_group_name_H-M   'P 1'
#
loop_
_entity.id
_entity.type
_entity.pdbx_description
1 polymer ?
#
loop_
_entity_poly.entity_id
_entity_poly.type
_entity_poly.pdbx_seq_one_letter_code
_entity_poly.pdbx_strand_id
1 'polypeptide(L)'
;MPIIAEFKRFRDGGDVDAEPQYPPTNPMSVQLERTVETVERKFLWFHWTRKKEQFKLERRIAYHMRAFDGQEELWVVVPADAGTFRTDLVSVPAIFTWLIPRTGIHLPAALVHDGLVYDEHEKQSYLSEGDRAVTRMQADVVLRDAMADLGTSVARRWLIWAAVTLATIWSGAWTKALPAPADDPDAEPQIVPRRVTNMRYRIGAFGSLAIISVVGILATLDWFDKWDHLFWMGDRPWYLESLYGAAGAIVVPLILSVLWFRLWKAGIIVGIALAFLLHVTLAVLLLTLLFQCVEYLFGGRTAAAEGPVSESGAVPLGP
;
A
#
# COMPACT_ATOMS: atom_id res chain seq x y z
N MET A 1 -1.39 8.03 -33.29
CA MET A 1 -2.81 7.67 -33.09
C MET A 1 -3.02 7.44 -31.60
N PRO A 2 -3.85 8.22 -30.88
CA PRO A 2 -4.08 7.95 -29.48
C PRO A 2 -5.09 6.80 -29.37
N ILE A 3 -4.71 5.77 -28.62
CA ILE A 3 -5.61 4.69 -28.23
C ILE A 3 -6.52 5.27 -27.15
N ILE A 4 -7.68 5.80 -27.54
CA ILE A 4 -8.81 5.96 -26.62
C ILE A 4 -9.34 4.53 -26.41
N ALA A 5 -8.66 3.78 -25.54
CA ALA A 5 -9.26 2.59 -24.97
C ALA A 5 -10.40 3.12 -24.11
N GLU A 6 -11.61 3.05 -24.67
CA GLU A 6 -12.85 3.22 -23.95
C GLU A 6 -12.74 2.40 -22.65
N PHE A 7 -12.63 3.06 -21.50
CA PHE A 7 -12.47 2.41 -20.20
C PHE A 7 -13.77 1.69 -19.83
N LYS A 8 -14.11 0.59 -20.53
CA LYS A 8 -15.44 -0.04 -20.52
C LYS A 8 -15.91 -0.47 -19.13
N ARG A 9 -14.99 -0.75 -18.22
CA ARG A 9 -15.28 -1.16 -16.83
C ARG A 9 -15.33 -0.01 -15.84
N PHE A 10 -14.95 1.20 -16.25
CA PHE A 10 -15.11 2.38 -15.43
C PHE A 10 -16.20 3.29 -15.97
N ARG A 11 -16.99 3.82 -15.04
CA ARG A 11 -18.11 4.71 -15.33
C ARG A 11 -18.18 5.80 -14.27
N ASP A 12 -18.82 6.90 -14.63
CA ASP A 12 -19.24 7.89 -13.66
C ASP A 12 -20.39 7.31 -12.83
N GLY A 13 -20.19 7.21 -11.53
CA GLY A 13 -21.14 6.67 -10.57
C GLY A 13 -22.23 7.67 -10.17
N GLY A 14 -22.23 8.86 -10.76
CA GLY A 14 -23.21 9.91 -10.51
C GLY A 14 -22.75 10.91 -9.45
N ASP A 15 -23.67 11.80 -9.11
CA ASP A 15 -23.50 12.72 -8.00
C ASP A 15 -23.44 11.95 -6.68
N VAL A 16 -22.64 12.43 -5.74
CA VAL A 16 -22.48 11.83 -4.41
C VAL A 16 -23.75 11.94 -3.57
N ASP A 17 -24.58 12.95 -3.84
CA ASP A 17 -25.85 13.17 -3.14
C ASP A 17 -27.05 12.45 -3.80
N ALA A 18 -26.87 11.85 -4.97
CA ALA A 18 -27.91 11.13 -5.70
C ALA A 18 -27.86 9.62 -5.43
N GLU A 19 -28.98 8.91 -5.62
CA GLU A 19 -28.95 7.45 -5.64
C GLU A 19 -28.10 6.92 -6.81
N PRO A 20 -27.23 5.93 -6.59
CA PRO A 20 -26.41 5.36 -7.65
C PRO A 20 -27.28 4.55 -8.63
N GLN A 21 -27.00 4.69 -9.92
CA GLN A 21 -27.65 3.89 -10.96
C GLN A 21 -26.83 2.66 -11.32
N TYR A 22 -27.53 1.53 -11.48
CA TYR A 22 -26.95 0.27 -11.92
C TYR A 22 -27.65 -0.25 -13.19
N PRO A 23 -26.93 -0.47 -14.30
CA PRO A 23 -25.52 -0.14 -14.55
C PRO A 23 -25.32 1.37 -14.82
N PRO A 24 -24.21 1.96 -14.39
CA PRO A 24 -23.88 3.35 -14.70
C PRO A 24 -23.55 3.53 -16.19
N THR A 25 -24.10 4.56 -16.80
CA THR A 25 -24.08 4.75 -18.27
C THR A 25 -23.09 5.80 -18.74
N ASN A 26 -22.74 6.77 -17.88
CA ASN A 26 -21.90 7.90 -18.22
C ASN A 26 -20.40 7.53 -18.24
N PRO A 27 -19.60 8.17 -19.12
CA PRO A 27 -18.14 7.98 -19.13
C PRO A 27 -17.54 8.45 -17.82
N MET A 28 -16.47 7.79 -17.35
CA MET A 28 -15.80 8.12 -16.09
C MET A 28 -15.39 9.60 -16.03
N SER A 29 -15.73 10.26 -14.93
CA SER A 29 -15.27 11.60 -14.55
C SER A 29 -14.68 11.53 -13.15
N VAL A 30 -13.47 12.06 -12.96
CA VAL A 30 -12.82 12.14 -11.65
C VAL A 30 -12.71 13.61 -11.27
N GLN A 31 -13.42 13.99 -10.21
CA GLN A 31 -13.41 15.35 -9.65
C GLN A 31 -13.02 15.26 -8.18
N LEU A 32 -11.96 15.98 -7.82
CA LEU A 32 -11.34 15.94 -6.51
C LEU A 32 -11.24 17.35 -5.93
N GLU A 33 -11.82 17.54 -4.77
CA GLU A 33 -11.65 18.75 -3.97
C GLU A 33 -10.46 18.55 -3.02
N ARG A 34 -9.44 19.40 -3.13
CA ARG A 34 -8.29 19.37 -2.22
C ARG A 34 -8.67 20.02 -0.89
N THR A 35 -8.60 19.24 0.18
CA THR A 35 -8.74 19.70 1.57
C THR A 35 -7.38 19.67 2.26
N VAL A 36 -7.08 20.66 3.10
CA VAL A 36 -5.83 20.68 3.89
C VAL A 36 -6.20 20.55 5.36
N GLU A 37 -5.82 19.43 5.97
CA GLU A 37 -5.99 19.21 7.40
C GLU A 37 -4.68 19.58 8.12
N THR A 38 -4.77 20.36 9.19
CA THR A 38 -3.61 20.64 10.04
C THR A 38 -3.63 19.66 11.20
N VAL A 39 -2.72 18.70 11.17
CA VAL A 39 -2.55 17.73 12.25
C VAL A 39 -1.54 18.30 13.23
N GLU A 40 -2.05 18.73 14.39
CA GLU A 40 -1.21 19.14 15.51
C GLU A 40 -0.91 17.91 16.37
N ARG A 41 0.39 17.59 16.50
CA ARG A 41 0.85 16.56 17.45
C ARG A 41 1.68 17.23 18.53
N LYS A 42 1.30 16.94 19.77
CA LYS A 42 2.03 17.35 20.95
C LYS A 42 2.72 16.14 21.56
N PHE A 43 4.05 16.18 21.66
CA PHE A 43 4.83 15.19 22.38
C PHE A 43 5.67 15.92 23.43
N LEU A 44 5.33 15.75 24.71
CA LEU A 44 5.90 16.55 25.81
C LEU A 44 5.76 18.06 25.54
N TRP A 45 6.85 18.83 25.61
CA TRP A 45 6.89 20.27 25.34
C TRP A 45 7.01 20.62 23.84
N PHE A 46 7.20 19.62 22.97
CA PHE A 46 7.27 19.82 21.53
C PHE A 46 5.87 19.84 20.91
N HIS A 47 5.55 20.94 20.24
CA HIS A 47 4.38 21.07 19.38
C HIS A 47 4.88 21.00 17.95
N TRP A 48 4.36 20.07 17.16
CA TRP A 48 4.64 20.06 15.73
C TRP A 48 3.34 19.95 14.94
N THR A 49 3.20 20.88 14.00
CA THR A 49 2.05 20.96 13.10
C THR A 49 2.46 20.44 11.72
N ARG A 50 1.83 19.36 11.25
CA ARG A 50 1.92 18.94 9.85
C ARG A 50 0.67 19.37 9.11
N LYS A 51 0.84 20.01 7.96
CA LYS A 51 -0.23 20.08 6.96
C LYS A 51 -0.29 18.74 6.25
N LYS A 52 -1.39 18.00 6.40
CA LYS A 52 -1.69 16.79 5.64
C LYS A 52 -2.69 17.15 4.54
N GLU A 53 -2.32 16.88 3.29
CA GLU A 53 -3.24 17.03 2.16
C GLU A 53 -4.19 15.84 2.13
N GLN A 54 -5.48 16.14 2.00
CA GLN A 54 -6.55 15.17 1.80
C GLN A 54 -7.37 15.59 0.58
N PHE A 55 -8.06 14.62 -0.02
CA PHE A 55 -8.89 14.83 -1.18
C PHE A 55 -10.28 14.24 -0.91
N LYS A 56 -11.30 14.98 -1.31
CA LYS A 56 -12.69 14.55 -1.30
C LYS A 56 -13.14 14.32 -2.74
N LEU A 57 -13.83 13.21 -2.98
CA LEU A 57 -14.47 12.95 -4.27
C LEU A 57 -15.75 13.78 -4.37
N GLU A 58 -15.86 14.61 -5.40
CA GLU A 58 -17.09 15.36 -5.72
C GLU A 58 -18.05 14.52 -6.58
N ARG A 59 -17.52 13.53 -7.31
CA ARG A 59 -18.30 12.60 -8.12
C ARG A 59 -17.92 11.17 -7.79
N ARG A 60 -18.90 10.28 -7.89
CA ARG A 60 -18.68 8.86 -7.67
C ARG A 60 -17.93 8.22 -8.84
N ILE A 61 -17.05 7.29 -8.52
CA ILE A 61 -16.38 6.43 -9.49
C ILE A 61 -17.02 5.06 -9.38
N ALA A 62 -17.57 4.57 -10.49
CA ALA A 62 -18.10 3.22 -10.58
C ALA A 62 -17.11 2.30 -11.32
N TYR A 63 -16.89 1.11 -10.80
CA TYR A 63 -16.04 0.09 -11.39
C TYR A 63 -16.75 -1.27 -11.46
N HIS A 64 -16.67 -1.91 -12.63
CA HIS A 64 -17.22 -3.23 -12.87
C HIS A 64 -16.20 -4.32 -12.55
N MET A 65 -16.33 -4.90 -11.36
CA MET A 65 -15.47 -5.95 -10.86
C MET A 65 -15.61 -7.23 -11.70
N ARG A 66 -14.48 -7.90 -11.93
CA ARG A 66 -14.44 -9.21 -12.56
C ARG A 66 -14.81 -10.28 -11.54
N ALA A 67 -15.43 -11.36 -12.02
CA ALA A 67 -15.76 -12.51 -11.19
C ALA A 67 -14.49 -13.08 -10.52
N PHE A 68 -14.57 -13.35 -9.23
CA PHE A 68 -13.43 -13.83 -8.44
C PHE A 68 -13.89 -14.72 -7.29
N ASP A 69 -13.28 -15.91 -7.20
CA ASP A 69 -13.51 -16.87 -6.10
C ASP A 69 -14.97 -17.34 -5.97
N GLY A 70 -15.65 -17.56 -7.10
CA GLY A 70 -17.05 -17.97 -7.13
C GLY A 70 -18.05 -16.84 -6.94
N GLN A 71 -17.60 -15.59 -6.77
CA GLN A 71 -18.45 -14.40 -6.86
C GLN A 71 -18.58 -13.95 -8.32
N GLU A 72 -19.80 -13.56 -8.70
CA GLU A 72 -20.12 -13.03 -10.03
C GLU A 72 -19.54 -11.62 -10.25
N GLU A 73 -19.63 -11.12 -11.49
CA GLU A 73 -19.32 -9.71 -11.76
C GLU A 73 -20.28 -8.79 -10.99
N LEU A 74 -19.77 -7.63 -10.58
CA LEU A 74 -20.46 -6.72 -9.68
C LEU A 74 -20.01 -5.28 -9.93
N TRP A 75 -20.94 -4.34 -9.93
CA TRP A 75 -20.62 -2.92 -9.86
C TRP A 75 -20.37 -2.46 -8.43
N VAL A 76 -19.24 -1.79 -8.23
CA VAL A 76 -18.94 -1.04 -7.00
C VAL A 76 -18.83 0.44 -7.30
N VAL A 77 -19.33 1.27 -6.40
CA VAL A 77 -19.41 2.72 -6.53
C VAL A 77 -18.78 3.37 -5.30
N VAL A 78 -17.83 4.27 -5.50
CA VAL A 78 -17.08 4.95 -4.44
C VAL A 78 -17.14 6.47 -4.66
N PRO A 79 -17.41 7.31 -3.65
CA PRO A 79 -17.70 6.95 -2.26
C PRO A 79 -19.18 6.68 -2.00
N ALA A 80 -19.49 5.92 -0.94
CA ALA A 80 -20.86 5.79 -0.43
C ALA A 80 -21.39 7.13 0.11
N ASP A 81 -20.59 7.81 0.93
CA ASP A 81 -20.88 9.11 1.52
C ASP A 81 -19.70 10.06 1.30
N ALA A 82 -19.93 11.15 0.58
CA ALA A 82 -18.90 12.16 0.33
C ALA A 82 -18.60 13.05 1.54
N GLY A 83 -19.52 13.14 2.51
CA GLY A 83 -19.30 13.84 3.76
C GLY A 83 -18.11 13.27 4.54
N THR A 84 -18.02 11.93 4.57
CA THR A 84 -17.07 11.18 5.40
C THR A 84 -15.87 10.64 4.63
N PHE A 85 -15.99 10.35 3.33
CA PHE A 85 -14.88 9.80 2.57
C PHE A 85 -13.75 10.82 2.35
N ARG A 86 -12.57 10.49 2.85
CA ARG A 86 -11.32 11.24 2.61
C ARG A 86 -10.25 10.26 2.16
N THR A 87 -9.57 10.60 1.07
CA THR A 87 -8.44 9.84 0.54
C THR A 87 -7.22 10.74 0.48
N ASP A 88 -6.05 10.19 0.77
CA ASP A 88 -4.77 10.87 0.50
C ASP A 88 -4.18 10.48 -0.87
N LEU A 89 -5.07 10.08 -1.80
CA LEU A 89 -4.86 9.54 -3.14
C LEU A 89 -4.14 8.21 -3.14
N VAL A 90 -2.92 8.21 -2.61
CA VAL A 90 -2.13 7.02 -2.38
C VAL A 90 -1.17 7.27 -1.21
N SER A 91 -1.41 6.62 -0.07
CA SER A 91 -0.48 6.53 1.06
C SER A 91 0.75 5.69 0.72
N VAL A 92 1.57 6.16 -0.23
CA VAL A 92 2.84 5.52 -0.59
C VAL A 92 3.95 6.10 0.30
N PRO A 93 4.63 5.27 1.12
CA PRO A 93 5.85 5.71 1.80
C PRO A 93 6.82 6.34 0.79
N ALA A 94 7.49 7.44 1.15
CA ALA A 94 8.30 8.23 0.21
C ALA A 94 9.34 7.40 -0.56
N ILE A 95 9.86 6.32 0.03
CA ILE A 95 10.79 5.41 -0.63
C ILE A 95 10.20 4.66 -1.84
N PHE A 96 8.87 4.57 -1.95
CA PHE A 96 8.16 3.90 -3.04
C PHE A 96 7.58 4.88 -4.07
N THR A 97 7.71 6.20 -3.89
CA THR A 97 7.18 7.17 -4.87
C THR A 97 7.90 7.13 -6.22
N TRP A 98 9.13 6.60 -6.27
CA TRP A 98 9.84 6.32 -7.52
C TRP A 98 9.18 5.21 -8.35
N LEU A 99 8.48 4.27 -7.71
CA LEU A 99 7.81 3.14 -8.34
C LEU A 99 6.36 3.46 -8.70
N ILE A 100 5.69 4.24 -7.84
CA ILE A 100 4.29 4.64 -7.97
C ILE A 100 4.21 6.16 -7.80
N PRO A 101 4.14 6.94 -8.88
CA PRO A 101 3.89 8.37 -8.75
C PRO A 101 2.52 8.58 -8.08
N ARG A 102 2.40 9.61 -7.23
CA ARG A 102 1.16 9.89 -6.46
C ARG A 102 -0.06 10.15 -7.34
N THR A 103 0.18 10.59 -8.57
CA THR A 103 -0.83 10.83 -9.60
C THR A 103 -0.42 10.09 -10.88
N GLY A 104 -1.41 9.79 -11.73
CA GLY A 104 -1.16 9.12 -13.00
C GLY A 104 -2.36 8.29 -13.45
N ILE A 105 -2.14 7.47 -14.47
CA ILE A 105 -3.18 6.66 -15.09
C ILE A 105 -3.82 5.65 -14.12
N HIS A 106 -3.13 5.28 -13.03
CA HIS A 106 -3.60 4.35 -12.00
C HIS A 106 -4.44 5.02 -10.91
N LEU A 107 -4.57 6.35 -10.90
CA LEU A 107 -5.27 7.07 -9.83
C LEU A 107 -6.72 6.60 -9.63
N PRO A 108 -7.56 6.43 -10.68
CA PRO A 108 -8.92 5.94 -10.49
C PRO A 108 -8.98 4.56 -9.82
N ALA A 109 -8.02 3.67 -10.12
CA ALA A 109 -7.94 2.36 -9.48
C ALA A 109 -7.54 2.45 -8.00
N ALA A 110 -6.64 3.37 -7.65
CA ALA A 110 -6.27 3.62 -6.26
C ALA A 110 -7.45 4.17 -5.45
N LEU A 111 -8.21 5.11 -6.01
CA LEU A 111 -9.41 5.67 -5.37
C LEU A 111 -10.49 4.61 -5.12
N VAL A 112 -10.70 3.70 -6.08
CA VAL A 112 -11.61 2.56 -5.89
C VAL A 112 -11.09 1.63 -4.79
N HIS A 113 -9.79 1.31 -4.78
CA HIS A 113 -9.19 0.47 -3.73
C HIS A 113 -9.33 1.10 -2.33
N ASP A 114 -9.02 2.38 -2.19
CA ASP A 114 -9.19 3.13 -0.94
C ASP A 114 -10.64 3.07 -0.45
N GLY A 115 -11.63 3.24 -1.34
CA GLY A 115 -13.05 3.11 -0.98
C GLY A 115 -13.47 1.70 -0.54
N LEU A 116 -12.83 0.67 -1.09
CA LEU A 116 -13.05 -0.73 -0.69
C LEU A 116 -12.29 -1.09 0.61
N VAL A 117 -11.40 -0.22 1.07
CA VAL A 117 -10.56 -0.39 2.25
C VAL A 117 -11.08 0.49 3.38
N TYR A 118 -11.80 -0.11 4.33
CA TYR A 118 -12.33 0.56 5.52
C TYR A 118 -11.96 -0.22 6.78
N ASP A 119 -11.82 0.44 7.92
CA ASP A 119 -11.57 -0.20 9.22
C ASP A 119 -12.82 -0.74 9.92
N GLU A 120 -12.64 -1.63 10.90
CA GLU A 120 -13.74 -2.32 11.62
C GLU A 120 -14.70 -1.34 12.33
N HIS A 121 -14.20 -0.14 12.64
CA HIS A 121 -14.93 0.92 13.32
C HIS A 121 -15.40 2.02 12.34
N GLU A 122 -15.11 1.88 11.05
CA GLU A 122 -15.47 2.83 10.02
C GLU A 122 -16.64 2.32 9.20
N LYS A 123 -17.53 3.24 8.80
CA LYS A 123 -18.63 2.90 7.91
C LYS A 123 -18.07 2.50 6.54
N GLN A 124 -18.75 1.56 5.89
CA GLN A 124 -18.43 1.16 4.52
C GLN A 124 -18.41 2.38 3.61
N SER A 125 -17.32 2.54 2.87
CA SER A 125 -17.07 3.71 2.02
C SER A 125 -17.44 3.49 0.55
N TYR A 126 -18.10 2.37 0.23
CA TYR A 126 -18.54 2.03 -1.12
C TYR A 126 -19.98 1.49 -1.11
N LEU A 127 -20.65 1.60 -2.26
CA LEU A 127 -21.93 0.95 -2.54
C LEU A 127 -21.70 -0.18 -3.54
N SER A 128 -22.44 -1.27 -3.38
CA SER A 128 -22.38 -2.43 -4.27
C SER A 128 -23.77 -2.82 -4.74
N GLU A 129 -23.89 -3.20 -6.01
CA GLU A 129 -25.10 -3.80 -6.55
C GLU A 129 -25.53 -5.05 -5.74
N GLY A 130 -26.73 -4.97 -5.17
CA GLY A 130 -27.30 -6.01 -4.30
C GLY A 130 -26.69 -6.09 -2.90
N ASP A 131 -26.05 -5.01 -2.42
CA ASP A 131 -25.42 -4.91 -1.09
C ASP A 131 -24.42 -6.04 -0.77
N ARG A 132 -23.73 -6.50 -1.81
CA ARG A 132 -22.74 -7.59 -1.72
C ARG A 132 -21.42 -7.09 -1.14
N ALA A 133 -21.00 -7.66 -0.01
CA ALA A 133 -19.72 -7.31 0.60
C ALA A 133 -18.50 -7.71 -0.25
N VAL A 134 -17.50 -6.84 -0.24
CA VAL A 134 -16.20 -7.01 -0.90
C VAL A 134 -15.15 -7.22 0.19
N THR A 135 -14.50 -8.38 0.15
CA THR A 135 -13.41 -8.71 1.06
C THR A 135 -12.15 -7.89 0.75
N ARG A 136 -11.27 -7.72 1.73
CA ARG A 136 -9.99 -7.03 1.53
C ARG A 136 -9.11 -7.68 0.45
N MET A 137 -9.11 -9.00 0.38
CA MET A 137 -8.38 -9.72 -0.68
C MET A 137 -8.97 -9.44 -2.07
N GLN A 138 -10.30 -9.35 -2.17
CA GLN A 138 -10.95 -8.94 -3.42
C GLN A 138 -10.60 -7.50 -3.77
N ALA A 139 -10.58 -6.58 -2.80
CA ALA A 139 -10.14 -5.20 -3.03
C ALA A 139 -8.75 -5.15 -3.67
N ASP A 140 -7.78 -5.91 -3.16
CA ASP A 140 -6.42 -5.97 -3.73
C ASP A 140 -6.45 -6.47 -5.20
N VAL A 141 -7.24 -7.51 -5.50
CA VAL A 141 -7.39 -8.01 -6.88
C VAL A 141 -8.08 -7.01 -7.79
N VAL A 142 -9.12 -6.33 -7.29
CA VAL A 142 -9.81 -5.24 -7.97
C VAL A 142 -8.82 -4.14 -8.34
N LEU A 143 -7.95 -3.73 -7.42
CA LEU A 143 -6.91 -2.73 -7.69
C LEU A 143 -6.04 -3.16 -8.89
N ARG A 144 -5.54 -4.40 -8.89
CA ARG A 144 -4.70 -4.94 -9.97
C ARG A 144 -5.43 -4.93 -11.33
N ASP A 145 -6.67 -5.39 -11.34
CA ASP A 145 -7.46 -5.53 -12.56
C ASP A 145 -7.91 -4.16 -13.08
N ALA A 146 -8.28 -3.25 -12.18
CA ALA A 146 -8.60 -1.87 -12.48
C ALA A 146 -7.39 -1.14 -13.08
N MET A 147 -6.19 -1.33 -12.52
CA MET A 147 -4.95 -0.82 -13.11
C MET A 147 -4.68 -1.41 -14.50
N ALA A 148 -5.01 -2.69 -14.73
CA ALA A 148 -4.89 -3.32 -16.05
C ALA A 148 -5.84 -2.69 -17.07
N ASP A 149 -7.09 -2.42 -16.68
CA ASP A 149 -8.09 -1.78 -17.53
C ASP A 149 -7.74 -0.31 -17.83
N LEU A 150 -7.00 0.34 -16.94
CA LEU A 150 -6.43 1.67 -17.15
C LEU A 150 -5.17 1.68 -18.03
N GLY A 151 -4.66 0.51 -18.45
CA GLY A 151 -3.46 0.41 -19.29
C GLY A 151 -2.14 0.52 -18.51
N THR A 152 -2.16 0.34 -17.18
CA THR A 152 -0.94 0.29 -16.36
C THR A 152 -0.07 -0.91 -16.77
N SER A 153 1.24 -0.70 -16.89
CA SER A 153 2.19 -1.76 -17.27
C SER A 153 2.07 -3.00 -16.37
N VAL A 154 2.29 -4.18 -16.97
CA VAL A 154 2.17 -5.49 -16.29
C VAL A 154 3.05 -5.54 -15.04
N ALA A 155 4.32 -5.18 -15.14
CA ALA A 155 5.24 -5.20 -13.99
C ALA A 155 4.74 -4.32 -12.85
N ARG A 156 4.37 -3.06 -13.14
CA ARG A 156 3.91 -2.10 -12.13
C ARG A 156 2.67 -2.61 -11.40
N ARG A 157 1.62 -3.04 -12.13
CA ARG A 157 0.37 -3.48 -11.48
C ARG A 157 0.57 -4.70 -10.58
N TRP A 158 1.48 -5.61 -10.95
CA TRP A 158 1.80 -6.80 -10.14
C TRP A 158 2.63 -6.45 -8.90
N LEU A 159 3.58 -5.52 -9.00
CA LEU A 159 4.34 -5.02 -7.85
C LEU A 159 3.44 -4.32 -6.83
N ILE A 160 2.56 -3.43 -7.30
CA ILE A 160 1.59 -2.73 -6.45
C ILE A 160 0.67 -3.73 -5.76
N TRP A 161 0.09 -4.65 -6.53
CA TRP A 161 -0.76 -5.72 -6.00
C TRP A 161 -0.07 -6.55 -4.91
N ALA A 162 1.18 -6.97 -5.15
CA ALA A 162 1.94 -7.75 -4.19
C ALA A 162 2.21 -6.97 -2.89
N ALA A 163 2.48 -5.67 -2.99
CA ALA A 163 2.68 -4.79 -1.84
C ALA A 163 1.40 -4.63 -1.00
N VAL A 164 0.25 -4.34 -1.61
CA VAL A 164 -1.02 -4.20 -0.87
C VAL A 164 -1.47 -5.54 -0.28
N THR A 165 -1.24 -6.65 -0.98
CA THR A 165 -1.50 -8.00 -0.46
C THR A 165 -0.64 -8.31 0.76
N LEU A 166 0.64 -7.92 0.76
CA LEU A 166 1.49 -8.04 1.95
C LEU A 166 0.97 -7.19 3.12
N ALA A 167 0.49 -5.97 2.86
CA ALA A 167 -0.13 -5.12 3.88
C ALA A 167 -1.44 -5.73 4.42
N THR A 168 -2.23 -6.38 3.58
CA THR A 168 -3.42 -7.15 3.97
C THR A 168 -3.04 -8.34 4.87
N ILE A 169 -1.97 -9.06 4.53
CA ILE A 169 -1.43 -10.14 5.38
C ILE A 169 -1.00 -9.59 6.74
N TRP A 170 -0.27 -8.47 6.76
CA TRP A 170 0.25 -7.83 7.96
C TRP A 170 -0.86 -7.36 8.90
N SER A 171 -1.84 -6.61 8.37
CA SER A 171 -2.96 -6.08 9.14
C SER A 171 -3.90 -7.17 9.66
N GLY A 172 -3.92 -8.34 9.01
CA GLY A 172 -4.85 -9.40 9.38
C GLY A 172 -6.30 -9.09 8.96
N ALA A 173 -6.51 -8.10 8.09
CA ALA A 173 -7.83 -7.66 7.63
C ALA A 173 -8.46 -8.57 6.56
N TRP A 174 -8.27 -9.89 6.65
CA TRP A 174 -8.57 -10.87 5.59
C TRP A 174 -10.05 -10.98 5.20
N THR A 175 -10.92 -10.82 6.18
CA THR A 175 -12.37 -11.02 6.08
C THR A 175 -13.04 -9.95 6.93
N LYS A 176 -13.00 -8.69 6.49
CA LYS A 176 -13.81 -7.67 7.18
C LYS A 176 -15.28 -7.98 6.92
N ALA A 177 -16.07 -7.80 7.98
CA ALA A 177 -17.45 -8.26 8.12
C ALA A 177 -18.34 -7.73 7.01
N LEU A 178 -19.44 -8.45 6.73
CA LEU A 178 -20.54 -7.86 6.00
C LEU A 178 -20.97 -6.58 6.74
N PRO A 179 -21.18 -5.46 6.03
CA PRO A 179 -21.83 -4.30 6.63
C PRO A 179 -23.16 -4.73 7.27
N ALA A 180 -23.56 -4.04 8.33
CA ALA A 180 -24.97 -4.09 8.75
C ALA A 180 -25.81 -3.66 7.52
N PRO A 181 -26.92 -4.36 7.21
CA PRO A 181 -27.81 -3.99 6.11
C PRO A 181 -28.12 -2.49 6.19
N ALA A 182 -28.02 -1.77 5.08
CA ALA A 182 -28.23 -0.32 5.04
C ALA A 182 -29.62 0.12 5.55
N ASP A 183 -30.56 -0.82 5.57
CA ASP A 183 -31.94 -0.76 6.01
C ASP A 183 -32.15 -0.97 7.53
N ASP A 184 -31.15 -1.43 8.28
CA ASP A 184 -31.23 -1.61 9.74
C ASP A 184 -29.94 -1.14 10.46
N PRO A 185 -29.91 0.10 10.99
CA PRO A 185 -28.75 0.65 11.69
C PRO A 185 -28.46 -0.04 13.03
N ASP A 186 -29.38 -0.86 13.55
CA ASP A 186 -29.24 -1.61 14.80
C ASP A 186 -28.88 -3.10 14.57
N ALA A 187 -28.78 -3.55 13.31
CA ALA A 187 -28.42 -4.92 12.99
C ALA A 187 -26.98 -5.24 13.44
N GLU A 188 -26.83 -6.30 14.25
CA GLU A 188 -25.51 -6.79 14.66
C GLU A 188 -24.67 -7.12 13.40
N PRO A 189 -23.42 -6.64 13.32
CA PRO A 189 -22.53 -6.99 12.22
C PRO A 189 -22.47 -8.51 12.10
N GLN A 190 -22.66 -9.06 10.90
CA GLN A 190 -22.39 -10.48 10.67
C GLN A 190 -20.87 -10.71 10.72
N ILE A 191 -20.36 -10.86 11.94
CA ILE A 191 -18.96 -11.19 12.23
C ILE A 191 -18.73 -12.61 11.72
N VAL A 192 -18.20 -12.77 10.51
CA VAL A 192 -17.74 -14.08 10.03
C VAL A 192 -16.49 -14.44 10.84
N PRO A 193 -16.56 -15.40 11.79
CA PRO A 193 -15.45 -15.63 12.69
C PRO A 193 -14.43 -16.52 11.98
N ARG A 194 -13.26 -15.99 11.61
CA ARG A 194 -12.14 -16.87 11.23
C ARG A 194 -10.75 -16.33 11.55
N ARG A 195 -10.53 -16.05 12.84
CA ARG A 195 -9.22 -15.72 13.45
C ARG A 195 -8.09 -16.72 13.09
N VAL A 196 -8.44 -17.97 12.77
CA VAL A 196 -7.47 -19.07 12.52
C VAL A 196 -6.87 -19.03 11.11
N THR A 197 -7.58 -18.53 10.09
CA THR A 197 -7.05 -18.45 8.72
C THR A 197 -5.92 -17.44 8.61
N ASN A 198 -6.00 -16.33 9.34
CA ASN A 198 -5.05 -15.23 9.27
C ASN A 198 -3.66 -15.63 9.77
N MET A 199 -3.59 -16.47 10.81
CA MET A 199 -2.32 -16.86 11.41
C MET A 199 -1.48 -17.72 10.47
N ARG A 200 -2.10 -18.61 9.68
CA ARG A 200 -1.39 -19.49 8.73
C ARG A 200 -0.69 -18.68 7.64
N TYR A 201 -1.42 -17.71 7.07
CA TYR A 201 -0.86 -16.81 6.07
C TYR A 201 0.22 -15.91 6.66
N ARG A 202 0.07 -15.42 7.90
CA ARG A 202 1.09 -14.62 8.58
C ARG A 202 2.35 -15.44 8.86
N ILE A 203 2.21 -16.63 9.43
CA ILE A 203 3.35 -17.52 9.70
C ILE A 203 4.05 -17.90 8.39
N GLY A 204 3.30 -18.26 7.35
CA GLY A 204 3.85 -18.58 6.03
C GLY A 204 4.59 -17.39 5.42
N ALA A 205 3.98 -16.20 5.41
CA ALA A 205 4.56 -14.99 4.85
C ALA A 205 5.77 -14.50 5.66
N PHE A 206 5.63 -14.28 6.97
CA PHE A 206 6.74 -13.79 7.78
C PHE A 206 7.85 -14.80 7.95
N GLY A 207 7.52 -16.10 8.08
CA GLY A 207 8.50 -17.17 8.12
C GLY A 207 9.32 -17.23 6.83
N SER A 208 8.67 -17.21 5.67
CA SER A 208 9.38 -17.19 4.38
C SER A 208 10.20 -15.91 4.19
N LEU A 209 9.68 -14.72 4.51
CA LEU A 209 10.43 -13.46 4.39
C LEU A 209 11.63 -13.42 5.33
N ALA A 210 11.51 -13.94 6.55
CA ALA A 210 12.63 -14.07 7.48
C ALA A 210 13.70 -15.02 6.95
N ILE A 211 13.31 -16.18 6.42
CA ILE A 211 14.25 -17.14 5.80
C ILE A 211 14.94 -16.50 4.60
N ILE A 212 14.21 -15.83 3.69
CA ILE A 212 14.78 -15.13 2.54
C ILE A 212 15.78 -14.07 2.99
N SER A 213 15.46 -13.31 4.04
CA SER A 213 16.34 -12.27 4.58
C SER A 213 17.63 -12.87 5.16
N VAL A 214 17.52 -13.94 5.94
CA VAL A 214 18.69 -14.64 6.51
C VAL A 214 19.56 -15.21 5.39
N VAL A 215 18.96 -15.92 4.42
CA VAL A 215 19.69 -16.48 3.28
C VAL A 215 20.34 -15.36 2.45
N GLY A 216 19.65 -14.24 2.24
CA GLY A 216 20.20 -13.09 1.51
C GLY A 216 21.38 -12.43 2.24
N ILE A 217 21.32 -12.32 3.57
CA ILE A 217 22.46 -11.84 4.38
C ILE A 217 23.64 -12.80 4.26
N LEU A 218 23.40 -14.11 4.41
CA LEU A 218 24.46 -15.11 4.26
C LEU A 218 25.08 -15.07 2.86
N ALA A 219 24.27 -14.92 1.80
CA ALA A 219 24.76 -14.78 0.43
C ALA A 219 25.53 -13.47 0.22
N THR A 220 25.20 -12.42 0.97
CA THR A 220 26.00 -11.19 1.00
C THR A 220 27.38 -11.45 1.58
N LEU A 221 27.43 -12.15 2.72
CA LEU A 221 28.67 -12.44 3.43
C LEU A 221 29.58 -13.37 2.63
N ASP A 222 29.01 -14.34 1.94
CA ASP A 222 29.71 -15.23 1.00
C ASP A 222 30.37 -14.41 -0.11
N TRP A 223 29.63 -13.50 -0.74
CA TRP A 223 30.14 -12.58 -1.77
C TRP A 223 31.30 -11.69 -1.34
N PHE A 224 31.50 -11.50 -0.03
CA PHE A 224 32.62 -10.76 0.55
C PHE A 224 33.73 -11.65 1.13
N ASP A 225 33.74 -12.95 0.81
CA ASP A 225 34.63 -13.98 1.34
C ASP A 225 34.64 -14.02 2.89
N LYS A 226 33.51 -13.70 3.52
CA LYS A 226 33.36 -13.74 5.00
C LYS A 226 32.70 -15.01 5.50
N TRP A 227 32.04 -15.77 4.62
CA TRP A 227 31.24 -16.95 4.99
C TRP A 227 31.08 -17.91 3.81
N ASP A 228 31.60 -19.13 3.89
CA ASP A 228 31.68 -20.09 2.76
C ASP A 228 30.73 -21.29 2.88
N HIS A 229 29.79 -21.27 3.83
CA HIS A 229 28.93 -22.44 4.11
C HIS A 229 27.69 -22.58 3.20
N LEU A 230 27.46 -21.67 2.23
CA LEU A 230 26.35 -21.84 1.29
C LEU A 230 26.73 -22.84 0.21
N PHE A 231 26.21 -24.06 0.34
CA PHE A 231 26.57 -25.20 -0.53
C PHE A 231 26.38 -24.96 -2.05
N TRP A 232 25.56 -23.98 -2.47
CA TRP A 232 25.36 -23.67 -3.89
C TRP A 232 26.25 -22.55 -4.43
N MET A 233 26.80 -21.67 -3.58
CA MET A 233 27.75 -20.62 -3.98
C MET A 233 29.16 -21.20 -3.94
N GLY A 234 29.65 -21.55 -2.74
CA GLY A 234 30.94 -22.21 -2.53
C GLY A 234 32.14 -21.43 -3.08
N ASP A 235 33.34 -21.97 -2.92
CA ASP A 235 34.57 -21.33 -3.42
C ASP A 235 34.63 -21.41 -4.96
N ARG A 236 34.19 -20.32 -5.61
CA ARG A 236 34.09 -20.19 -7.07
C ARG A 236 34.55 -18.80 -7.49
N PRO A 237 34.96 -18.64 -8.76
CA PRO A 237 35.20 -17.31 -9.32
C PRO A 237 33.99 -16.38 -9.13
N TRP A 238 34.25 -15.12 -8.80
CA TRP A 238 33.25 -14.09 -8.46
C TRP A 238 32.04 -13.99 -9.41
N TYR A 239 32.22 -14.24 -10.71
CA TYR A 239 31.14 -14.18 -11.70
C TYR A 239 30.18 -15.39 -11.62
N LEU A 240 30.72 -16.59 -11.34
CA LEU A 240 29.89 -17.76 -11.09
C LEU A 240 29.16 -17.58 -9.76
N GLU A 241 29.87 -17.14 -8.74
CA GLU A 241 29.29 -16.86 -7.44
C GLU A 241 28.12 -15.87 -7.55
N SER A 242 28.30 -14.76 -8.30
CA SER A 242 27.23 -13.80 -8.57
C SER A 242 26.03 -14.43 -9.31
N LEU A 243 26.29 -15.33 -10.27
CA LEU A 243 25.25 -16.05 -11.00
C LEU A 243 24.48 -17.02 -10.09
N TYR A 244 25.18 -17.80 -9.26
CA TYR A 244 24.57 -18.74 -8.32
C TYR A 244 23.83 -18.03 -7.19
N GLY A 245 24.35 -16.88 -6.73
CA GLY A 245 23.65 -15.97 -5.81
C GLY A 245 22.35 -15.45 -6.41
N ALA A 246 22.39 -14.95 -7.66
CA ALA A 246 21.20 -14.51 -8.38
C ALA A 246 20.19 -15.64 -8.62
N ALA A 247 20.66 -16.85 -8.93
CA ALA A 247 19.81 -18.03 -9.07
C ALA A 247 19.13 -18.38 -7.73
N GLY A 248 19.87 -18.35 -6.62
CA GLY A 248 19.34 -18.52 -5.26
C GLY A 248 18.27 -17.48 -4.92
N ALA A 249 18.49 -16.22 -5.29
CA ALA A 249 17.55 -15.10 -5.11
C ALA A 249 16.24 -15.26 -5.91
N ILE A 250 16.16 -16.20 -6.87
CA ILE A 250 14.94 -16.52 -7.61
C ILE A 250 14.34 -17.82 -7.08
N VAL A 251 15.15 -18.88 -6.97
CA VAL A 251 14.70 -20.23 -6.63
C VAL A 251 14.17 -20.31 -5.19
N VAL A 252 14.89 -19.72 -4.23
CA VAL A 252 14.49 -19.77 -2.80
C VAL A 252 13.14 -19.08 -2.59
N PRO A 253 12.91 -17.82 -3.05
CA PRO A 253 11.59 -17.21 -2.99
C PRO A 253 10.50 -18.00 -3.71
N LEU A 254 10.79 -18.59 -4.87
CA LEU A 254 9.82 -19.36 -5.64
C LEU A 254 9.33 -20.57 -4.85
N ILE A 255 10.24 -21.33 -4.23
CA ILE A 255 9.88 -22.48 -3.38
C ILE A 255 9.10 -22.03 -2.15
N LEU A 256 9.60 -21.03 -1.44
CA LEU A 256 8.97 -20.56 -0.20
C LEU A 256 7.61 -19.88 -0.44
N SER A 257 7.36 -19.36 -1.64
CA SER A 257 6.07 -18.74 -2.00
C SER A 257 4.89 -19.71 -1.92
N VAL A 258 5.13 -21.03 -2.02
CA VAL A 258 4.10 -22.06 -1.85
C VAL A 258 3.44 -21.96 -0.46
N LEU A 259 4.19 -21.53 0.56
CA LEU A 259 3.67 -21.31 1.92
C LEU A 259 2.64 -20.19 2.02
N TRP A 260 2.50 -19.36 0.97
CA TRP A 260 1.49 -18.30 0.89
C TRP A 260 0.16 -18.80 0.32
N PHE A 261 0.02 -20.11 0.05
CA PHE A 261 -1.19 -20.76 -0.45
C PHE A 261 -1.77 -20.04 -1.68
N ARG A 262 -3.01 -19.53 -1.59
CA ARG A 262 -3.69 -18.80 -2.67
C ARG A 262 -2.92 -17.56 -3.13
N LEU A 263 -2.07 -17.00 -2.28
CA LEU A 263 -1.30 -15.78 -2.52
C LEU A 263 0.15 -16.07 -2.95
N TRP A 264 0.47 -17.28 -3.41
CA TRP A 264 1.82 -17.65 -3.86
C TRP A 264 2.41 -16.67 -4.89
N LYS A 265 1.59 -16.13 -5.80
CA LYS A 265 2.04 -15.12 -6.77
C LYS A 265 2.58 -13.85 -6.08
N ALA A 266 1.95 -13.41 -5.00
CA ALA A 266 2.44 -12.27 -4.22
C ALA A 266 3.75 -12.64 -3.52
N GLY A 267 3.83 -13.84 -2.95
CA GLY A 267 5.05 -14.36 -2.32
C GLY A 267 6.25 -14.43 -3.26
N ILE A 268 6.05 -14.83 -4.53
CA ILE A 268 7.11 -14.78 -5.55
C ILE A 268 7.60 -13.35 -5.75
N ILE A 269 6.68 -12.42 -6.00
CA ILE A 269 7.05 -11.03 -6.33
C ILE A 269 7.75 -10.36 -5.15
N VAL A 270 7.16 -10.44 -3.95
CA VAL A 270 7.73 -9.85 -2.74
C VAL A 270 9.06 -10.52 -2.40
N GLY A 271 9.13 -11.85 -2.45
CA GLY A 271 10.32 -12.59 -2.08
C GLY A 271 11.50 -12.36 -3.03
N ILE A 272 11.27 -12.33 -4.35
CA ILE A 272 12.30 -11.99 -5.34
C ILE A 272 12.75 -10.54 -5.15
N ALA A 273 11.80 -9.60 -5.02
CA ALA A 273 12.13 -8.20 -4.81
C ALA A 273 12.96 -8.00 -3.53
N LEU A 274 12.58 -8.65 -2.43
CA LEU A 274 13.34 -8.64 -1.19
C LEU A 274 14.74 -9.22 -1.38
N ALA A 275 14.87 -10.40 -1.99
CA ALA A 275 16.17 -11.06 -2.17
C ALA A 275 17.18 -10.21 -2.95
N PHE A 276 16.74 -9.48 -3.98
CA PHE A 276 17.61 -8.59 -4.76
C PHE A 276 17.85 -7.23 -4.11
N LEU A 277 16.87 -6.69 -3.37
CA LEU A 277 16.96 -5.35 -2.78
C LEU A 277 17.49 -5.35 -1.35
N LEU A 278 17.64 -6.52 -0.71
CA LEU A 278 18.03 -6.64 0.69
C LEU A 278 19.35 -5.93 0.97
N HIS A 279 20.38 -6.19 0.15
CA HIS A 279 21.72 -5.64 0.31
C HIS A 279 21.73 -4.12 0.22
N VAL A 280 21.02 -3.57 -0.76
CA VAL A 280 20.86 -2.12 -0.93
C VAL A 280 20.12 -1.52 0.26
N THR A 281 19.07 -2.19 0.73
CA THR A 281 18.27 -1.74 1.88
C THR A 281 19.11 -1.73 3.16
N LEU A 282 19.92 -2.76 3.39
CA LEU A 282 20.84 -2.84 4.53
C LEU A 282 21.92 -1.75 4.46
N ALA A 283 22.47 -1.48 3.27
CA ALA A 283 23.45 -0.41 3.08
C ALA A 283 22.86 0.98 3.37
N VAL A 284 21.67 1.28 2.86
CA VAL A 284 20.97 2.55 3.12
C VAL A 284 20.60 2.68 4.60
N LEU A 285 20.14 1.60 5.23
CA LEU A 285 19.83 1.58 6.66
C LEU A 285 21.09 1.88 7.50
N LEU A 286 22.21 1.22 7.20
CA LEU A 286 23.48 1.45 7.89
C LEU A 286 23.94 2.90 7.75
N LEU A 287 23.88 3.46 6.54
CA LEU A 287 24.23 4.87 6.28
C LEU A 287 23.32 5.83 7.07
N THR A 288 22.02 5.53 7.12
CA THR A 288 21.04 6.34 7.86
C THR A 288 21.32 6.30 9.36
N LEU A 289 21.63 5.12 9.91
CA LEU A 289 21.98 4.97 11.32
C LEU A 289 23.30 5.67 11.65
N LEU A 290 24.30 5.59 10.77
CA LEU A 290 25.56 6.34 10.91
C LEU A 290 25.31 7.84 10.94
N PHE A 291 24.48 8.35 10.02
CA PHE A 291 24.08 9.76 10.01
C PHE A 291 23.40 10.16 11.32
N GLN A 292 22.42 9.38 11.78
CA GLN A 292 21.74 9.63 13.06
C GLN A 292 22.68 9.60 14.26
N CYS A 293 23.67 8.70 14.27
CA CYS A 293 24.69 8.66 15.32
C CYS A 293 25.58 9.91 15.30
N VAL A 294 25.98 10.39 14.12
CA VAL A 294 26.75 11.63 13.96
C VAL A 294 25.91 12.82 14.44
N GLU A 295 24.66 12.92 13.99
CA GLU A 295 23.74 13.98 14.42
C GLU A 295 23.52 13.97 15.93
N TYR A 296 23.39 12.79 16.55
CA TYR A 296 23.27 12.67 17.99
C TYR A 296 24.53 13.13 18.74
N LEU A 297 25.73 12.76 18.26
CA LEU A 297 27.00 13.11 18.89
C LEU A 297 27.37 14.60 18.74
N PHE A 298 27.00 15.24 17.63
CA PHE A 298 27.35 16.64 17.34
C PHE A 298 26.21 17.63 17.52
N GLY A 299 24.94 17.20 17.42
CA GLY A 299 23.76 18.04 17.63
C GLY A 299 23.57 18.48 19.09
N GLY A 300 24.16 17.76 20.05
CA GLY A 300 24.21 18.20 21.46
C GLY A 300 25.12 19.42 21.71
N ARG A 301 25.98 19.80 20.76
CA ARG A 301 26.94 20.92 20.95
C ARG A 301 26.43 22.27 20.47
N THR A 302 25.45 22.32 19.57
CA THR A 302 24.88 23.58 19.07
C THR A 302 23.82 24.15 20.02
N ALA A 303 23.03 23.31 20.69
CA ALA A 303 22.04 23.75 21.67
C ALA A 303 22.64 24.38 22.95
N ALA A 304 23.92 24.17 23.23
CA ALA A 304 24.63 24.76 24.36
C ALA A 304 25.26 26.13 24.05
N ALA A 305 25.25 26.58 22.79
CA ALA A 305 25.88 27.83 22.36
C ALA A 305 24.88 28.99 22.16
N GLU A 306 23.58 28.71 22.05
CA GLU A 306 22.55 29.74 21.95
C GLU A 306 21.90 29.95 23.33
N GLY A 307 22.46 30.89 24.10
CA GLY A 307 21.76 31.46 25.25
C GLY A 307 20.45 32.15 24.82
N PRO A 308 19.49 32.35 25.73
CA PRO A 308 18.19 32.92 25.39
C PRO A 308 18.36 34.35 24.87
N VAL A 309 18.19 34.53 23.55
CA VAL A 309 18.10 35.86 22.95
C VAL A 309 16.71 36.41 23.26
N SER A 310 16.67 37.38 24.17
CA SER A 310 15.49 38.22 24.39
C SER A 310 15.40 39.22 23.22
N GLU A 311 14.66 38.87 22.18
CA GLU A 311 14.25 39.86 21.17
C GLU A 311 13.04 40.64 21.67
N SER A 312 13.33 41.68 22.46
CA SER A 312 12.47 42.86 22.58
C SER A 312 12.88 43.84 21.47
N GLY A 313 12.13 43.88 20.39
CA GLY A 313 12.43 44.74 19.24
C GLY A 313 11.16 45.20 18.55
N ALA A 314 10.71 46.40 18.92
CA ALA A 314 9.59 47.09 18.32
C ALA A 314 9.76 47.26 16.80
N VAL A 315 8.70 46.96 16.04
CA VAL A 315 8.62 47.24 14.60
C VAL A 315 8.32 48.73 14.42
N PRO A 316 9.21 49.54 13.82
CA PRO A 316 8.88 50.91 13.49
C PRO A 316 8.01 50.92 12.23
N LEU A 317 6.82 51.52 12.35
CA LEU A 317 6.02 51.91 11.19
C LEU A 317 6.48 53.28 10.71
N GLY A 318 6.87 53.33 9.43
CA GLY A 318 6.70 54.51 8.60
C GLY A 318 7.74 54.67 7.50
N PRO A 319 7.56 55.65 6.61
CA PRO A 319 6.28 56.24 6.16
C PRO A 319 5.63 55.46 5.00
#